data_AF-A0A945K3P8-F1
#
_entry.id   AF-A0A945K3P8-F1
#
_cell.length_a   1.000
_cell.length_b   1.000
_cell.length_c   1.000
_cell.angle_alpha   90.00
_cell.angle_beta   90.00
_cell.angle_gamma   90.00
#
_symmetry.space_group_name_H-M   'P 1'
#
loop_
_entity.id
_entity.type
_entity.pdbx_description
1 polymer ?
#
loop_
_entity_poly.entity_id
_entity_poly.type
_entity_poly.pdbx_seq_one_letter_code
_entity_poly.pdbx_strand_id
1 'polypeptide(L)'
;MILIERNNAKKPVTAIYFDGIKKAYYVKRFLVENTMSKFSFITEHQESELELVSTDWRPQVELIFLKEKGKDRQTEIINLEEFISIKGEKALGNKLTSKKIKEINLLDPLPYIEVISIEKEKVISEVTEGIIEEITTDIELNITNESVEQIKPKDDNESEGQITLEL
;
A
#
# COMPACT_ATOMS: atom_id res chain seq x y z
N MET A 1 -23.71 8.05 -10.41
CA MET A 1 -22.81 7.00 -10.91
C MET A 1 -23.47 5.63 -10.71
N ILE A 2 -23.37 4.71 -11.66
CA ILE A 2 -23.89 3.33 -11.55
C ILE A 2 -22.78 2.40 -12.06
N LEU A 3 -22.38 1.42 -11.25
CA LEU A 3 -21.43 0.36 -11.63
C LEU A 3 -22.14 -0.99 -11.52
N ILE A 4 -22.13 -1.78 -12.59
CA ILE A 4 -22.73 -3.12 -12.62
C ILE A 4 -21.66 -4.08 -13.12
N GLU A 5 -21.27 -5.04 -12.27
CA GLU A 5 -20.29 -6.08 -12.58
C GLU A 5 -20.76 -7.42 -12.02
N ARG A 6 -20.33 -8.52 -12.64
CA ARG A 6 -20.51 -9.85 -12.08
C ARG A 6 -19.63 -10.01 -10.84
N ASN A 7 -20.22 -10.36 -9.70
CA ASN A 7 -19.48 -10.52 -8.44
C ASN A 7 -18.34 -11.55 -8.56
N ASN A 8 -17.14 -11.16 -8.09
CA ASN A 8 -16.01 -12.04 -7.87
C ASN A 8 -15.64 -11.98 -6.38
N ALA A 9 -15.86 -13.07 -5.64
CA ALA A 9 -15.68 -13.14 -4.19
C ALA A 9 -14.23 -12.89 -3.72
N LYS A 10 -13.24 -12.97 -4.61
CA LYS A 10 -11.84 -12.69 -4.29
C LYS A 10 -11.43 -11.25 -4.63
N LYS A 11 -12.24 -10.55 -5.44
CA LYS A 11 -11.93 -9.21 -5.95
C LYS A 11 -12.49 -8.15 -5.00
N PRO A 12 -11.64 -7.30 -4.40
CA PRO A 12 -12.10 -6.29 -3.46
C PRO A 12 -12.83 -5.15 -4.17
N VAL A 13 -13.90 -4.67 -3.53
CA VAL A 13 -14.54 -3.40 -3.85
C VAL A 13 -13.79 -2.31 -3.09
N THR A 14 -13.37 -1.29 -3.82
CA THR A 14 -12.77 -0.07 -3.27
C THR A 14 -13.73 1.09 -3.46
N ALA A 15 -14.03 1.80 -2.39
CA ALA A 15 -14.91 2.95 -2.39
C ALA A 15 -14.24 4.15 -1.71
N ILE A 16 -14.43 5.32 -2.29
CA ILE A 16 -14.12 6.60 -1.64
C ILE A 16 -15.45 7.30 -1.38
N TYR A 17 -15.65 7.73 -0.16
CA TYR A 17 -16.88 8.40 0.24
C TYR A 17 -16.57 9.51 1.25
N PHE A 18 -17.38 10.56 1.24
CA PHE A 18 -17.35 11.58 2.27
C PHE A 18 -18.17 11.09 3.46
N ASP A 19 -17.59 11.13 4.65
CA ASP A 19 -18.30 10.81 5.89
C ASP A 19 -18.88 12.10 6.50
N GLY A 20 -20.21 12.19 6.54
CA GLY A 20 -20.92 13.37 7.01
C GLY A 20 -20.77 13.65 8.52
N ILE A 21 -20.39 12.66 9.33
CA ILE A 21 -20.16 12.82 10.77
C ILE A 21 -18.74 13.32 11.03
N LYS A 22 -17.75 12.71 10.36
CA LYS A 22 -16.32 13.04 10.50
C LYS A 22 -15.89 14.22 9.64
N LYS A 23 -16.73 14.66 8.70
CA LYS A 23 -16.47 15.74 7.73
C LYS A 23 -15.16 15.52 6.96
N ALA A 24 -14.92 14.30 6.51
CA ALA A 24 -13.70 13.94 5.79
C ALA A 24 -13.94 12.79 4.80
N TYR A 25 -13.10 12.70 3.78
CA TYR A 25 -13.10 11.58 2.84
C TYR A 25 -12.42 10.34 3.45
N TYR A 26 -13.05 9.18 3.26
CA TYR A 26 -12.55 7.87 3.67
C TYR A 26 -12.43 6.95 2.46
N VAL A 27 -11.44 6.07 2.52
CA VAL A 27 -11.27 4.94 1.61
C VAL A 27 -11.67 3.68 2.35
N LYS A 28 -12.57 2.90 1.76
CA LYS A 28 -12.93 1.56 2.23
C LYS A 28 -12.62 0.54 1.15
N ARG A 29 -11.91 -0.53 1.52
CA ARG A 29 -11.63 -1.67 0.65
C ARG A 29 -12.13 -2.95 1.32
N PHE A 30 -13.02 -3.70 0.69
CA PHE A 30 -13.69 -4.85 1.30
C PHE A 30 -14.06 -5.92 0.26
N LEU A 31 -14.26 -7.16 0.71
CA LEU A 31 -14.86 -8.23 -0.10
C LEU A 31 -16.37 -8.24 0.17
N VAL A 32 -17.16 -8.51 -0.87
CA VAL A 32 -18.61 -8.62 -0.73
C VAL A 32 -18.96 -9.94 -0.07
N GLU A 33 -19.43 -9.89 1.17
CA GLU A 33 -19.85 -11.08 1.92
C GLU A 33 -21.35 -11.35 1.74
N ASN A 34 -22.17 -10.29 1.78
CA ASN A 34 -23.60 -10.39 1.58
C ASN A 34 -23.99 -10.30 0.09
N THR A 35 -24.35 -11.43 -0.52
CA THR A 35 -24.83 -11.49 -1.91
C THR A 35 -26.35 -11.65 -2.04
N MET A 36 -27.07 -11.77 -0.92
CA MET A 36 -28.49 -12.14 -0.91
C MET A 36 -29.41 -10.94 -0.79
N SER A 37 -28.94 -9.84 -0.18
CA SER A 37 -29.74 -8.63 0.02
C SER A 37 -28.95 -7.37 -0.29
N LYS A 38 -29.68 -6.30 -0.63
CA LYS A 38 -29.10 -4.96 -0.79
C LYS A 38 -28.71 -4.43 0.59
N PHE A 39 -27.53 -3.82 0.68
CA PHE A 39 -27.05 -3.20 1.91
C PHE A 39 -26.31 -1.90 1.58
N SER A 40 -26.32 -0.97 2.53
CA SER A 40 -25.43 0.20 2.50
C SER A 40 -24.10 -0.17 3.15
N PHE A 41 -23.00 0.23 2.53
CA PHE A 41 -21.65 0.10 3.09
C PHE A 41 -21.03 1.45 3.46
N ILE A 42 -21.75 2.58 3.36
CA ILE A 42 -21.28 3.87 3.88
C ILE A 42 -22.14 4.29 5.08
N THR A 43 -21.73 5.35 5.79
CA THR A 43 -22.45 5.83 6.96
C THR A 43 -23.81 6.44 6.58
N GLU A 44 -24.83 6.23 7.43
CA GLU A 44 -26.21 6.66 7.19
C GLU A 44 -26.46 8.15 7.54
N HIS A 45 -25.45 9.00 7.37
CA HIS A 45 -25.60 10.43 7.61
C HIS A 45 -26.10 11.14 6.34
N GLN A 46 -26.94 12.16 6.49
CA GLN A 46 -27.52 12.89 5.34
C GLN A 46 -26.47 13.54 4.43
N GLU A 47 -25.34 13.94 5.02
CA GLU A 47 -24.20 14.49 4.29
C GLU A 47 -23.17 13.43 3.87
N SER A 48 -23.38 12.15 4.19
CA SER A 48 -22.48 11.10 3.70
C SER A 48 -22.80 10.80 2.24
N GLU A 49 -21.77 10.85 1.39
CA GLU A 49 -21.93 10.71 -0.05
C GLU A 49 -20.85 9.79 -0.62
N LEU A 50 -21.25 8.89 -1.52
CA LEU A 50 -20.33 8.03 -2.25
C LEU A 50 -19.75 8.81 -3.44
N GLU A 51 -18.45 9.07 -3.41
CA GLU A 51 -17.73 9.82 -4.44
C GLU A 51 -17.32 8.89 -5.60
N LEU A 52 -16.68 7.77 -5.26
CA LEU A 52 -16.06 6.87 -6.22
C LEU A 52 -16.22 5.41 -5.77
N VAL A 53 -16.41 4.53 -6.75
CA VAL A 53 -16.35 3.09 -6.55
C VAL A 53 -15.57 2.45 -7.70
N SER A 54 -14.67 1.53 -7.36
CA SER A 54 -13.93 0.70 -8.30
C SER A 54 -13.87 -0.72 -7.76
N THR A 55 -13.92 -1.69 -8.67
CA THR A 55 -13.73 -3.12 -8.40
C THR A 55 -12.37 -3.59 -8.88
N ASP A 56 -11.46 -2.68 -9.26
CA ASP A 56 -10.14 -3.05 -9.76
C ASP A 56 -9.29 -3.66 -8.65
N TRP A 57 -8.40 -4.57 -9.02
CA TRP A 57 -7.49 -5.21 -8.06
C TRP A 57 -6.56 -4.20 -7.40
N ARG A 58 -6.03 -3.25 -8.19
CA ARG A 58 -5.07 -2.22 -7.76
C ARG A 58 -5.49 -0.84 -8.28
N PRO A 59 -6.57 -0.24 -7.73
CA PRO A 59 -7.08 1.02 -8.24
C PRO A 59 -6.15 2.19 -7.87
N GLN A 60 -5.99 3.13 -8.80
CA GLN A 60 -5.25 4.36 -8.59
C GLN A 60 -6.18 5.56 -8.67
N VAL A 61 -5.96 6.55 -7.81
CA VAL A 61 -6.68 7.83 -7.85
C VAL A 61 -5.73 9.00 -7.82
N GLU A 62 -6.10 10.07 -8.52
CA GLU A 62 -5.47 11.37 -8.38
C GLU A 62 -6.34 12.25 -7.49
N LEU A 63 -5.73 12.78 -6.42
CA LEU A 63 -6.32 13.80 -5.57
C LEU A 63 -5.87 15.16 -6.04
N ILE A 64 -6.83 16.03 -6.33
CA ILE A 64 -6.57 17.45 -6.60
C ILE A 64 -6.98 18.25 -5.38
N PHE A 65 -6.03 18.96 -4.77
CA PHE A 65 -6.30 19.77 -3.60
C PHE A 65 -6.84 21.16 -3.96
N LEU A 66 -7.59 21.76 -3.03
CA LEU A 66 -7.99 23.16 -3.10
C LEU A 66 -6.74 24.05 -3.11
N LYS A 67 -6.72 25.04 -4.02
CA LYS A 67 -5.60 25.97 -4.17
C LYS A 67 -5.45 26.83 -2.91
N GLU A 68 -4.30 26.77 -2.27
CA GLU A 68 -3.93 27.72 -1.21
C GLU A 68 -3.56 29.07 -1.85
N LYS A 69 -3.90 30.18 -1.17
CA LYS A 69 -3.58 31.52 -1.69
C LYS A 69 -2.07 31.65 -1.92
N GLY A 70 -1.69 32.02 -3.14
CA GLY A 70 -0.29 32.25 -3.51
C GLY A 70 0.54 31.00 -3.82
N LYS A 71 -0.06 29.80 -3.79
CA LYS A 71 0.63 28.56 -4.19
C LYS A 71 -0.05 27.92 -5.40
N ASP A 72 0.71 27.14 -6.14
CA ASP A 72 0.16 26.32 -7.20
C ASP A 72 -0.71 25.18 -6.64
N ARG A 73 -1.60 24.70 -7.50
CA ARG A 73 -2.49 23.58 -7.16
C ARG A 73 -1.64 22.32 -7.00
N GLN A 74 -1.78 21.67 -5.84
CA GLN A 74 -1.11 20.40 -5.56
C GLN A 74 -1.98 19.23 -6.01
N THR A 75 -1.34 18.21 -6.56
CA THR A 75 -1.96 16.92 -6.86
C THR A 75 -1.18 15.79 -6.19
N GLU A 76 -1.84 14.67 -5.93
CA GLU A 76 -1.23 13.47 -5.33
C GLU A 76 -1.87 12.22 -5.93
N ILE A 77 -1.05 11.26 -6.37
CA ILE A 77 -1.53 9.98 -6.89
C ILE A 77 -1.38 8.93 -5.79
N ILE A 78 -2.45 8.17 -5.54
CA ILE A 78 -2.49 7.15 -4.48
C ILE A 78 -2.87 5.80 -5.09
N ASN A 79 -2.06 4.76 -4.82
CA ASN A 79 -2.47 3.37 -5.00
C ASN A 79 -3.33 2.94 -3.80
N LEU A 80 -4.61 2.67 -4.03
CA LEU A 80 -5.55 2.34 -2.97
C LEU A 80 -5.36 0.94 -2.38
N GLU A 81 -4.73 0.02 -3.12
CA GLU A 81 -4.37 -1.30 -2.56
C GLU A 81 -3.35 -1.16 -1.43
N GLU A 82 -2.29 -0.38 -1.67
CA GLU A 82 -1.22 -0.15 -0.70
C GLU A 82 -1.68 0.78 0.44
N PHE A 83 -2.58 1.71 0.14
CA PHE A 83 -3.12 2.65 1.12
C PHE A 83 -3.96 1.98 2.21
N ILE A 84 -4.73 0.95 1.86
CA ILE A 84 -5.61 0.25 2.81
C ILE A 84 -5.75 -1.24 2.48
N SER A 85 -5.45 -2.07 3.48
CA SER A 85 -5.73 -3.50 3.44
C SER A 85 -7.23 -3.78 3.42
N ILE A 86 -7.64 -4.94 2.90
CA ILE A 86 -9.04 -5.38 2.91
C ILE A 86 -9.57 -5.39 4.36
N LYS A 87 -10.70 -4.70 4.57
CA LYS A 87 -11.48 -4.64 5.80
C LYS A 87 -12.85 -5.30 5.57
N GLY A 88 -13.64 -5.44 6.63
CA GLY A 88 -15.03 -5.90 6.50
C GLY A 88 -15.93 -4.85 5.86
N GLU A 89 -17.01 -5.29 5.21
CA GLU A 89 -17.96 -4.41 4.48
C GLU A 89 -18.58 -3.31 5.37
N LYS A 90 -18.71 -3.56 6.68
CA LYS A 90 -19.22 -2.61 7.68
C LYS A 90 -18.16 -1.70 8.32
N ALA A 91 -16.87 -1.93 8.08
CA ALA A 91 -15.79 -1.15 8.70
C ALA A 91 -15.72 0.26 8.11
N LEU A 92 -15.39 1.29 8.89
CA LEU A 92 -15.34 2.68 8.38
C LEU A 92 -14.32 2.86 7.22
N GLY A 93 -13.16 2.21 7.30
CA GLY A 93 -12.04 2.42 6.39
C GLY A 93 -11.02 3.43 6.93
N ASN A 94 -10.12 3.91 6.08
CA ASN A 94 -9.05 4.83 6.44
C ASN A 94 -9.34 6.23 5.92
N LYS A 95 -9.03 7.26 6.71
CA LYS A 95 -9.14 8.66 6.28
C LYS A 95 -8.20 8.91 5.10
N LEU A 96 -8.73 9.34 3.96
CA LEU A 96 -7.97 9.54 2.72
C LEU A 96 -6.89 10.62 2.87
N THR A 97 -7.26 11.77 3.43
CA THR A 97 -6.34 12.88 3.67
C THR A 97 -6.94 13.89 4.66
N SER A 98 -6.08 14.69 5.28
CA SER A 98 -6.50 15.82 6.13
C SER A 98 -6.60 17.15 5.37
N LYS A 99 -6.08 17.21 4.14
CA LYS A 99 -6.14 18.41 3.29
C LYS A 99 -7.52 18.54 2.64
N LYS A 100 -7.91 19.76 2.26
CA LYS A 100 -9.17 19.98 1.54
C LYS A 100 -9.03 19.54 0.08
N ILE A 101 -9.83 18.55 -0.32
CA ILE A 101 -9.89 18.04 -1.68
C ILE A 101 -10.82 18.93 -2.51
N LYS A 102 -10.43 19.20 -3.75
CA LYS A 102 -11.26 19.81 -4.78
C LYS A 102 -11.96 18.75 -5.63
N GLU A 103 -11.23 17.71 -5.99
CA GLU A 103 -11.64 16.74 -7.00
C GLU A 103 -10.85 15.44 -6.81
N ILE A 104 -11.50 14.30 -7.09
CA ILE A 104 -10.93 12.96 -7.03
C ILE A 104 -11.14 12.30 -8.38
N ASN A 105 -10.06 11.98 -9.09
CA ASN A 105 -10.11 11.34 -10.39
C ASN A 105 -9.71 9.87 -10.27
N LEU A 106 -10.51 8.97 -10.84
CA LEU A 106 -10.11 7.58 -11.04
C LEU A 106 -9.10 7.54 -12.20
N LEU A 107 -7.94 6.94 -11.96
CA LEU A 107 -6.93 6.67 -12.98
C LEU A 107 -7.02 5.20 -13.42
N ASP A 108 -6.28 4.87 -14.49
CA ASP A 108 -6.12 3.48 -14.89
C ASP A 108 -5.50 2.65 -13.74
N PRO A 109 -6.02 1.45 -13.46
CA PRO A 109 -5.51 0.62 -12.38
C PRO A 109 -4.12 0.06 -12.71
N LEU A 110 -3.34 -0.23 -11.66
CA LEU A 110 -2.05 -0.88 -11.83
C LEU A 110 -2.24 -2.34 -12.28
N PRO A 111 -1.28 -2.90 -13.05
CA PRO A 111 -1.30 -4.31 -13.42
C PRO A 111 -1.35 -5.21 -12.19
N TYR A 112 -2.19 -6.25 -12.27
CA TYR A 112 -2.32 -7.29 -11.26
C TYR A 112 -2.18 -8.67 -11.92
N ILE A 113 -1.33 -9.52 -11.33
CA ILE A 113 -1.15 -10.91 -11.75
C ILE A 113 -1.85 -11.77 -10.70
N GLU A 114 -2.91 -12.47 -11.12
CA GLU A 114 -3.53 -13.48 -10.28
C GLU A 114 -2.54 -14.63 -10.07
N VAL A 115 -1.87 -14.64 -8.92
CA VAL A 115 -1.07 -15.79 -8.49
C VAL A 115 -2.06 -16.91 -8.18
N ILE A 116 -2.29 -17.78 -9.17
CA ILE A 116 -3.07 -19.00 -8.97
C ILE A 116 -2.29 -19.80 -7.93
N SER A 117 -2.87 -19.98 -6.74
CA SER A 117 -2.31 -20.87 -5.73
C SER A 117 -2.48 -22.31 -6.23
N ILE A 118 -1.64 -22.72 -7.17
CA ILE A 118 -1.29 -24.13 -7.32
C ILE A 118 -0.67 -24.48 -5.97
N GLU A 119 -1.32 -25.42 -5.29
CA GLU A 119 -1.03 -25.97 -3.96
C GLU A 119 0.36 -25.58 -3.41
N LYS A 120 0.33 -24.89 -2.25
CA LYS A 120 1.44 -24.25 -1.51
C LYS A 120 2.71 -25.08 -1.22
N GLU A 121 2.91 -26.26 -1.81
CA GLU A 121 4.06 -27.12 -1.50
C GLU A 121 4.95 -27.54 -2.68
N LYS A 122 4.55 -27.39 -3.96
CA LYS A 122 5.34 -28.02 -5.05
C LYS A 122 6.28 -27.12 -5.84
N VAL A 123 6.07 -25.79 -5.88
CA VAL A 123 6.80 -24.92 -6.81
C VAL A 123 8.10 -24.34 -6.22
N ILE A 124 8.26 -24.30 -4.90
CA ILE A 124 9.47 -23.72 -4.29
C ILE A 124 10.69 -24.63 -4.50
N SER A 125 10.52 -25.96 -4.58
CA SER A 125 11.65 -26.87 -4.84
C SER A 125 12.18 -26.81 -6.27
N GLU A 126 11.30 -26.67 -7.26
CA GLU A 126 11.71 -26.72 -8.68
C GLU A 126 12.38 -25.42 -9.16
N VAL A 127 12.03 -24.26 -8.58
CA VAL A 127 12.63 -22.97 -8.98
C VAL A 127 14.02 -22.75 -8.35
N THR A 128 14.28 -23.31 -7.16
CA THR A 128 15.60 -23.17 -6.52
C THR A 128 16.68 -24.05 -7.18
N GLU A 129 16.32 -25.20 -7.75
CA GLU A 129 17.29 -26.06 -8.45
C GLU A 129 17.63 -25.52 -9.85
N GLY A 130 16.64 -24.99 -10.59
CA GLY A 130 16.87 -24.50 -11.96
C GLY A 130 17.71 -23.22 -12.05
N ILE A 131 17.67 -22.33 -11.05
CA ILE A 131 18.40 -21.05 -11.08
C ILE A 131 19.87 -21.21 -10.62
N ILE A 132 20.19 -22.23 -9.81
CA ILE A 132 21.56 -22.43 -9.31
C ILE A 132 22.47 -23.07 -10.37
N GLU A 133 21.94 -23.89 -11.27
CA GLU A 133 22.74 -24.50 -12.36
C GLU A 133 23.16 -23.47 -13.44
N GLU A 134 22.32 -22.48 -13.76
CA GLU A 134 22.65 -21.51 -14.83
C GLU A 134 23.64 -20.41 -14.40
N ILE A 135 23.79 -20.12 -13.10
CA ILE A 135 24.65 -19.00 -12.64
C ILE A 135 26.10 -19.44 -12.40
N THR A 136 26.42 -20.74 -12.38
CA THR A 136 27.76 -21.24 -12.03
C THR A 136 28.71 -21.50 -13.19
N THR A 137 28.31 -21.26 -14.45
CA THR A 137 29.17 -21.57 -15.61
C THR A 137 29.83 -20.38 -16.30
N ASP A 138 29.39 -19.14 -16.13
CA ASP A 138 29.98 -18.01 -16.85
C ASP A 138 30.08 -16.77 -15.96
N ILE A 139 31.24 -16.56 -15.32
CA ILE A 139 31.95 -15.29 -15.13
C ILE A 139 33.26 -15.61 -14.40
N GLU A 140 34.35 -15.77 -15.16
CA GLU A 140 35.70 -15.53 -14.65
C GLU A 140 35.91 -14.01 -14.58
N LEU A 141 35.97 -13.45 -13.36
CA LEU A 141 36.55 -12.12 -13.13
C LEU A 141 37.76 -12.26 -12.22
N ASN A 142 38.92 -12.40 -12.85
CA ASN A 142 40.22 -12.17 -12.25
C ASN A 142 40.33 -10.70 -11.82
N ILE A 143 40.39 -10.47 -10.50
CA ILE A 143 40.94 -9.23 -9.95
C ILE A 143 41.97 -9.60 -8.89
N THR A 144 43.23 -9.35 -9.25
CA THR A 144 44.45 -9.51 -8.46
C THR A 144 44.52 -8.50 -7.31
N ASN A 145 44.95 -8.97 -6.14
CA ASN A 145 45.34 -8.17 -4.98
C ASN A 145 46.62 -7.38 -5.26
N GLU A 146 46.61 -6.06 -5.08
CA GLU A 146 47.78 -5.28 -4.66
C GLU A 146 47.35 -4.05 -3.84
N SER A 147 48.11 -3.83 -2.76
CA SER A 147 48.01 -2.87 -1.64
C SER A 147 47.78 -1.40 -2.08
N VAL A 148 47.26 -0.47 -1.26
CA VAL A 148 48.01 0.30 -0.23
C VAL A 148 47.05 1.21 0.59
N GLU A 149 47.14 1.04 1.91
CA GLU A 149 47.12 2.00 3.04
C GLU A 149 46.23 3.26 3.15
N GLN A 150 45.58 3.28 4.33
CA GLN A 150 45.53 4.34 5.37
C GLN A 150 44.76 5.65 5.13
N ILE A 151 43.82 5.95 6.06
CA ILE A 151 43.87 7.07 7.02
C ILE A 151 42.81 6.83 8.13
N LYS A 152 43.28 6.64 9.38
CA LYS A 152 42.63 7.03 10.66
C LYS A 152 43.36 8.32 11.12
N PRO A 153 42.78 9.28 11.90
CA PRO A 153 42.53 9.06 13.34
C PRO A 153 41.48 9.96 14.07
N LYS A 154 41.33 9.65 15.38
CA LYS A 154 40.85 10.42 16.57
C LYS A 154 39.54 9.91 17.20
N ASP A 155 39.58 9.21 18.34
CA ASP A 155 39.84 9.61 19.76
C ASP A 155 38.72 10.45 20.39
N ASP A 156 37.94 9.88 21.33
CA ASP A 156 38.20 10.00 22.78
C ASP A 156 37.05 9.42 23.64
N ASN A 157 37.46 8.91 24.81
CA ASN A 157 36.71 8.68 26.07
C ASN A 157 36.19 7.26 26.38
N GLU A 158 37.10 6.44 26.92
CA GLU A 158 36.80 5.59 28.07
C GLU A 158 36.85 6.45 29.35
N SER A 159 35.82 6.39 30.19
CA SER A 159 35.92 6.77 31.60
C SER A 159 35.57 5.56 32.46
N GLU A 160 36.52 5.23 33.32
CA GLU A 160 36.57 4.15 34.29
C GLU A 160 35.32 4.07 35.19
N GLY A 161 34.76 2.87 35.34
CA GLY A 161 33.74 2.56 36.34
C GLY A 161 34.27 1.54 37.35
N GLN A 162 34.85 2.02 38.45
CA GLN A 162 34.98 1.28 39.70
C GLN A 162 34.25 2.05 40.81
N ILE A 163 33.30 1.42 41.51
CA ILE A 163 33.06 1.66 42.94
C ILE A 163 32.47 0.40 43.64
N THR A 164 33.26 -0.12 44.58
CA THR A 164 32.99 -0.62 45.96
C THR A 164 31.71 -1.40 46.35
N LEU A 165 31.97 -2.52 47.03
CA LEU A 165 31.12 -3.34 47.88
C LEU A 165 31.06 -2.71 49.30
N GLU A 166 29.88 -2.45 49.86
CA GLU A 166 29.73 -2.07 51.27
C GLU A 166 29.57 -3.30 52.18
N LEU A 167 30.10 -3.16 53.40
CA LEU A 167 30.18 -4.15 54.49
C LEU A 167 28.83 -4.48 55.13
#